data_AF-A0A5N6MJP1-F1
#
_entry.id   AF-A0A5N6MJP1-F1
#
_cell.length_a   1.000
_cell.length_b   1.000
_cell.length_c   1.000
_cell.angle_alpha   90.00
_cell.angle_beta   90.00
_cell.angle_gamma   90.00
#
_symmetry.space_group_name_H-M   'P 1'
#
loop_
_entity.id
_entity.type
_entity.pdbx_description
1 polymer ?
#
loop_
_entity_poly.entity_id
_entity_poly.type
_entity_poly.pdbx_seq_one_letter_code
_entity_poly.pdbx_strand_id
1 'polypeptide(L)'
;MSCREGFMSPQTETKASVGFKAGVKDYKLTYYTPQYETKDTDILAAFRVTPQPGVPPEEAGAAVAAESSTGHYLNATAGNCDEMMKRAAFARELGVHIVMHDYLTGGFTANTTLAHYCRDNGLLLHIHRAMHAVIDRQKNNGMHFRVLAKALRMSGGDHIHSGTVVGKLEGEREITLGFVDLLRDDFIEKDRSRGIYFTQDWVSLPGVLPVASGFGGGTLGHPWGNAPGAVANRVALEACVQARNEGHDLATEGNEIIREAAKWSPELAVAC
;
A
#
# COMPACT_ATOMS: atom_id res chain seq x y z
N MET A 1 -45.94 -14.66 1.06
CA MET A 1 -44.71 -15.39 0.72
C MET A 1 -43.57 -14.40 0.76
N SER A 2 -42.69 -14.54 1.75
CA SER A 2 -41.53 -13.68 2.01
C SER A 2 -40.32 -14.30 1.34
N CYS A 3 -39.67 -13.59 0.41
CA CYS A 3 -38.35 -13.92 -0.12
C CYS A 3 -37.37 -12.86 0.38
N ARG A 4 -36.72 -13.14 1.51
CA ARG A 4 -35.44 -12.54 1.89
C ARG A 4 -34.40 -13.64 1.71
N GLU A 5 -33.82 -13.73 0.53
CA GLU A 5 -32.57 -14.46 0.36
C GLU A 5 -31.43 -13.47 0.63
N GLY A 6 -30.64 -13.77 1.66
CA GLY A 6 -29.50 -12.96 2.06
C GLY A 6 -28.38 -13.08 1.03
N PHE A 7 -27.90 -11.93 0.53
CA PHE A 7 -26.62 -11.84 -0.13
C PHE A 7 -25.53 -12.18 0.90
N MET A 8 -24.99 -13.40 0.83
CA MET A 8 -23.74 -13.74 1.49
C MET A 8 -22.59 -13.19 0.62
N SER A 9 -21.70 -12.39 1.22
CA SER A 9 -20.47 -11.97 0.56
C SER A 9 -19.56 -13.19 0.31
N PRO A 10 -18.89 -13.28 -0.85
CA PRO A 10 -17.93 -14.35 -1.08
C PRO A 10 -16.68 -14.08 -0.24
N GLN A 11 -16.53 -14.80 0.87
CA GLN A 11 -15.29 -14.83 1.66
C GLN A 11 -14.28 -15.74 0.96
N THR A 12 -13.27 -15.16 0.32
CA THR A 12 -12.09 -15.91 -0.15
C THR A 12 -11.18 -16.18 1.05
N GLU A 13 -11.27 -17.38 1.64
CA GLU A 13 -10.41 -17.80 2.75
C GLU A 13 -9.06 -18.37 2.23
N THR A 14 -7.94 -17.90 2.78
CA THR A 14 -6.61 -18.49 2.59
C THR A 14 -6.28 -19.49 3.71
N LYS A 15 -5.76 -20.66 3.35
CA LYS A 15 -5.35 -21.73 4.28
C LYS A 15 -3.95 -21.47 4.86
N ALA A 16 -3.81 -20.51 5.77
CA ALA A 16 -2.60 -20.35 6.58
C ALA A 16 -2.96 -20.33 8.07
N SER A 17 -2.42 -21.29 8.83
CA SER A 17 -2.78 -21.53 10.23
C SER A 17 -1.74 -20.95 11.19
N VAL A 18 -1.75 -19.62 11.41
CA VAL A 18 -1.42 -18.96 12.69
C VAL A 18 -1.75 -17.46 12.63
N GLY A 19 -2.49 -16.95 13.63
CA GLY A 19 -2.59 -15.53 14.05
C GLY A 19 -3.34 -14.53 13.16
N PHE A 20 -3.26 -14.66 11.83
CA PHE A 20 -3.87 -13.71 10.90
C PHE A 20 -4.42 -14.44 9.67
N LYS A 21 -5.75 -14.36 9.44
CA LYS A 21 -6.36 -14.76 8.17
C LYS A 21 -6.20 -13.64 7.16
N ALA A 22 -5.41 -13.86 6.10
CA ALA A 22 -5.31 -12.93 4.99
C ALA A 22 -6.59 -12.94 4.13
N GLY A 23 -7.01 -11.79 3.62
CA GLY A 23 -8.24 -11.61 2.84
C GLY A 23 -8.82 -10.21 3.01
N VAL A 24 -9.77 -9.84 2.15
CA VAL A 24 -10.60 -8.65 2.36
C VAL A 24 -11.55 -8.94 3.51
N LYS A 25 -11.66 -8.01 4.45
CA LYS A 25 -12.53 -8.13 5.62
C LYS A 25 -13.37 -6.88 5.76
N ASP A 26 -14.58 -7.04 6.25
CA ASP A 26 -15.46 -5.94 6.63
C ASP A 26 -14.77 -5.04 7.66
N TYR A 27 -14.74 -3.73 7.42
CA TYR A 27 -14.16 -2.74 8.32
C TYR A 27 -14.86 -2.75 9.69
N LYS A 28 -16.16 -3.04 9.75
CA LYS A 28 -16.92 -3.10 11.01
C LYS A 28 -16.38 -4.12 12.01
N LEU A 29 -15.65 -5.15 11.55
CA LEU A 29 -15.07 -6.16 12.44
C LEU A 29 -13.99 -5.58 13.37
N THR A 30 -13.41 -4.45 13.00
CA THR A 30 -12.27 -3.84 13.72
C THR A 30 -12.50 -2.38 14.06
N TYR A 31 -13.27 -1.65 13.26
CA TYR A 31 -13.46 -0.20 13.39
C TYR A 31 -14.89 0.24 13.74
N TYR A 32 -15.81 -0.71 13.97
CA TYR A 32 -17.12 -0.42 14.55
C TYR A 32 -17.19 -0.87 16.00
N THR A 33 -16.95 0.06 16.92
CA THR A 33 -16.96 -0.18 18.37
C THR A 33 -18.05 0.64 19.04
N PRO A 34 -19.35 0.26 18.90
CA PRO A 34 -20.45 1.06 19.42
C PRO A 34 -20.49 1.15 20.95
N GLN A 35 -19.72 0.31 21.65
CA GLN A 35 -19.54 0.36 23.11
C GLN A 35 -18.32 1.17 23.56
N TYR A 36 -17.59 1.81 22.63
CA TYR A 36 -16.42 2.61 22.99
C TYR A 36 -16.84 3.85 23.80
N GLU A 37 -16.27 4.00 24.99
CA GLU A 37 -16.43 5.20 25.80
C GLU A 37 -15.45 6.27 25.35
N THR A 38 -15.98 7.39 24.85
CA THR A 38 -15.18 8.55 24.42
C THR A 38 -14.40 9.14 25.58
N LYS A 39 -13.13 9.47 25.36
CA LYS A 39 -12.25 10.12 26.33
C LYS A 39 -12.16 11.61 26.05
N ASP A 40 -11.85 12.40 27.07
CA ASP A 40 -11.64 13.86 26.93
C ASP A 40 -10.50 14.23 25.98
N THR A 41 -9.59 13.30 25.72
CA THR A 41 -8.46 13.46 24.79
C THR A 41 -8.78 13.07 23.34
N ASP A 42 -9.96 12.50 23.08
CA ASP A 42 -10.32 12.02 21.76
C ASP A 42 -10.70 13.20 20.84
N ILE A 43 -10.27 13.13 19.58
CA ILE A 43 -10.76 14.04 18.54
C ILE A 43 -12.01 13.40 17.93
N LEU A 44 -13.16 13.99 18.23
CA LEU A 44 -14.45 13.50 17.73
C LEU A 44 -14.78 14.14 16.38
N ALA A 45 -15.17 13.31 15.41
CA ALA A 45 -15.61 13.75 14.09
C ALA A 45 -17.01 13.18 13.78
N ALA A 46 -17.95 14.05 13.43
CA ALA A 46 -19.30 13.67 13.04
C ALA A 46 -19.43 13.71 11.52
N PHE A 47 -19.73 12.56 10.91
CA PHE A 47 -19.90 12.44 9.47
C PHE A 47 -21.37 12.19 9.11
N ARG A 48 -21.88 12.93 8.12
CA ARG A 48 -23.09 12.52 7.40
C ARG A 48 -22.67 11.53 6.32
N VAL A 49 -22.89 10.24 6.58
CA VAL A 49 -22.56 9.18 5.62
C VAL A 49 -23.85 8.74 4.92
N THR A 50 -23.82 8.70 3.59
CA THR A 50 -24.89 8.10 2.78
C THR A 50 -24.33 6.84 2.13
N PRO A 51 -24.56 5.65 2.73
CA PRO A 51 -24.08 4.40 2.16
C PRO A 51 -24.71 4.16 0.79
N GLN A 52 -23.96 3.54 -0.11
CA GLN A 52 -24.52 3.04 -1.36
C GLN A 52 -25.54 1.92 -1.08
N PRO A 53 -26.51 1.68 -1.98
CA PRO A 53 -27.45 0.56 -1.85
C PRO A 53 -26.72 -0.77 -1.61
N GLY A 54 -27.09 -1.48 -0.53
CA GLY A 54 -26.47 -2.75 -0.15
C GLY A 54 -25.30 -2.65 0.84
N VAL A 55 -24.81 -1.44 1.16
CA VAL A 55 -23.76 -1.24 2.17
C VAL A 55 -24.40 -0.94 3.54
N PRO A 56 -24.16 -1.75 4.58
CA PRO A 56 -24.65 -1.45 5.93
C PRO A 56 -24.10 -0.11 6.44
N PRO A 57 -24.90 0.73 7.12
CA PRO A 57 -24.44 2.01 7.67
C PRO A 57 -23.24 1.87 8.62
N GLU A 58 -23.19 0.79 9.40
CA GLU A 58 -22.10 0.49 10.34
C GLU A 58 -20.80 0.19 9.60
N GLU A 59 -20.89 -0.53 8.47
CA GLU A 59 -19.75 -0.83 7.62
C GLU A 59 -19.23 0.45 6.94
N ALA A 60 -20.14 1.31 6.46
CA ALA A 60 -19.76 2.59 5.88
C ALA A 60 -19.10 3.51 6.92
N GLY A 61 -19.65 3.56 8.14
CA GLY A 61 -19.07 4.32 9.26
C GLY A 61 -17.71 3.77 9.68
N ALA A 62 -17.58 2.45 9.77
CA ALA A 62 -16.32 1.78 10.07
C ALA A 62 -15.26 1.98 9.00
N ALA A 63 -15.65 1.98 7.72
CA ALA A 63 -14.75 2.27 6.61
C ALA A 63 -14.22 3.71 6.68
N VAL A 64 -15.10 4.69 6.97
CA VAL A 64 -14.67 6.07 7.20
C VAL A 64 -13.70 6.13 8.38
N ALA A 65 -14.03 5.51 9.51
CA ALA A 65 -13.16 5.48 10.69
C ALA A 65 -11.81 4.82 10.39
N ALA A 66 -11.80 3.68 9.70
CA ALA A 66 -10.59 2.95 9.32
C ALA A 66 -9.73 3.79 8.38
N GLU A 67 -10.25 4.22 7.24
CA GLU A 67 -9.48 4.92 6.20
C GLU A 67 -9.06 6.34 6.63
N SER A 68 -9.75 6.94 7.59
CA SER A 68 -9.36 8.23 8.20
C SER A 68 -8.48 8.09 9.45
N SER A 69 -8.14 6.86 9.87
CA SER A 69 -7.21 6.59 10.97
C SER A 69 -6.06 5.67 10.56
N THR A 70 -6.34 4.41 10.26
CA THR A 70 -5.42 3.26 10.39
C THR A 70 -5.58 2.20 9.29
N GLY A 71 -6.55 2.34 8.37
CA GLY A 71 -7.04 1.31 7.45
C GLY A 71 -6.02 0.74 6.45
N HIS A 72 -4.81 1.27 6.41
CA HIS A 72 -3.72 0.72 5.63
C HIS A 72 -2.37 0.77 6.38
N TYR A 73 -1.94 1.96 6.78
CA TYR A 73 -0.76 2.19 7.62
C TYR A 73 -0.98 3.42 8.50
N LEU A 74 -0.47 3.39 9.74
CA LEU A 74 -0.55 4.52 10.66
C LEU A 74 0.57 5.53 10.40
N ASN A 75 0.27 6.79 10.11
CA ASN A 75 1.31 7.79 9.82
C ASN A 75 2.01 8.32 11.08
N ALA A 76 3.28 7.94 11.25
CA ALA A 76 4.12 8.40 12.34
C ALA A 76 4.77 9.78 12.05
N THR A 77 4.71 10.30 10.83
CA THR A 77 5.30 11.60 10.47
C THR A 77 4.73 12.72 11.32
N ALA A 78 5.61 13.50 11.95
CA ALA A 78 5.25 14.62 12.83
C ALA A 78 6.22 15.79 12.67
N GLY A 79 5.88 16.94 13.28
CA GLY A 79 6.71 18.15 13.22
C GLY A 79 8.00 18.08 14.06
N ASN A 80 8.15 17.08 14.92
CA ASN A 80 9.37 16.81 15.68
C ASN A 80 9.49 15.30 15.99
N CYS A 81 10.67 14.87 16.44
CA CYS A 81 10.95 13.46 16.72
C CYS A 81 10.14 12.92 17.90
N ASP A 82 9.91 13.69 18.96
CA ASP A 82 9.17 13.23 20.14
C ASP A 82 7.74 12.82 19.78
N GLU A 83 7.04 13.65 19.00
CA GLU A 83 5.70 13.36 18.50
C GLU A 83 5.69 12.20 17.50
N MET A 84 6.73 12.06 16.67
CA MET A 84 6.88 10.90 15.78
C MET A 84 6.99 9.60 16.59
N MET A 85 7.84 9.59 17.62
CA MET A 85 8.04 8.44 18.49
C MET A 85 6.78 8.13 19.30
N LYS A 86 6.07 9.13 19.80
CA LYS A 86 4.79 8.97 20.50
C LYS A 86 3.75 8.27 19.62
N ARG A 87 3.64 8.66 18.35
CA ARG A 87 2.72 8.01 17.39
C ARG A 87 3.12 6.56 17.10
N ALA A 88 4.41 6.30 16.89
CA ALA A 88 4.91 4.94 16.67
C ALA A 88 4.74 4.04 17.91
N ALA A 89 4.93 4.58 19.11
CA ALA A 89 4.65 3.89 20.37
C ALA A 89 3.18 3.57 20.52
N PHE A 90 2.30 4.52 20.24
CA PHE A 90 0.85 4.28 20.29
C PHE A 90 0.42 3.23 19.25
N ALA A 91 0.96 3.27 18.03
CA ALA A 91 0.70 2.24 17.02
C ALA A 91 1.09 0.83 17.51
N ARG A 92 2.25 0.72 18.15
CA ARG A 92 2.68 -0.53 18.80
C ARG A 92 1.73 -0.97 19.91
N GLU A 93 1.29 -0.05 20.77
CA GLU A 93 0.35 -0.36 21.87
C GLU A 93 -1.01 -0.86 21.36
N LEU A 94 -1.47 -0.34 20.22
CA LEU A 94 -2.66 -0.84 19.52
C LEU A 94 -2.47 -2.24 18.91
N GLY A 95 -1.23 -2.75 18.88
CA GLY A 95 -0.91 -4.05 18.29
C GLY A 95 -0.97 -4.05 16.76
N VAL A 96 -0.91 -2.88 16.11
CA VAL A 96 -0.81 -2.85 14.63
C VAL A 96 0.56 -3.33 14.18
N HIS A 97 0.66 -3.79 12.94
CA HIS A 97 1.90 -4.36 12.40
C HIS A 97 2.68 -3.42 11.50
N ILE A 98 2.12 -2.27 11.13
CA ILE A 98 2.73 -1.37 10.15
C ILE A 98 2.43 0.09 10.45
N VAL A 99 3.45 0.92 10.30
CA VAL A 99 3.36 2.38 10.30
C VAL A 99 3.92 2.93 8.98
N MET A 100 3.66 4.21 8.69
CA MET A 100 4.28 4.92 7.58
C MET A 100 5.06 6.15 8.02
N HIS A 101 6.03 6.54 7.19
CA HIS A 101 6.79 7.79 7.36
C HIS A 101 7.09 8.47 6.02
N ASP A 102 6.97 9.79 5.98
CA ASP A 102 7.40 10.63 4.86
C ASP A 102 8.88 11.00 5.03
N TYR A 103 9.79 10.10 4.66
CA TYR A 103 11.20 10.18 5.09
C TYR A 103 11.98 11.41 4.60
N LEU A 104 11.61 12.02 3.46
CA LEU A 104 12.30 13.21 2.96
C LEU A 104 11.83 14.48 3.67
N THR A 105 10.53 14.59 3.93
CA THR A 105 9.96 15.76 4.63
C THR A 105 10.15 15.66 6.13
N GLY A 106 10.14 14.45 6.71
CA GLY A 106 10.55 14.19 8.09
C GLY A 106 12.07 14.23 8.28
N GLY A 107 12.83 13.88 7.23
CA GLY A 107 14.29 13.92 7.19
C GLY A 107 14.96 12.59 7.56
N PHE A 108 16.16 12.37 7.00
CA PHE A 108 16.92 11.12 7.19
C PHE A 108 17.22 10.79 8.65
N THR A 109 17.49 11.79 9.51
CA THR A 109 17.75 11.58 10.93
C THR A 109 16.54 10.99 11.66
N ALA A 110 15.35 11.55 11.40
CA ALA A 110 14.10 11.06 11.96
C ALA A 110 13.78 9.65 11.43
N ASN A 111 13.93 9.44 10.12
CA ASN A 111 13.70 8.14 9.51
C ASN A 111 14.61 7.05 10.08
N THR A 112 15.91 7.29 10.21
CA THR A 112 16.86 6.29 10.73
C THR A 112 16.50 5.91 12.17
N THR A 113 16.12 6.91 12.98
CA THR A 113 15.64 6.70 14.35
C THR A 113 14.38 5.84 14.37
N LEU A 114 13.40 6.15 13.52
CA LEU A 114 12.16 5.39 13.42
C LEU A 114 12.40 3.97 12.90
N ALA A 115 13.31 3.77 11.94
CA ALA A 115 13.65 2.46 11.41
C ALA A 115 14.25 1.54 12.47
N HIS A 116 15.16 2.06 13.31
CA HIS A 116 15.67 1.31 14.47
C HIS A 116 14.55 0.95 15.45
N TYR A 117 13.67 1.92 15.77
CA TYR A 117 12.54 1.66 16.65
C TYR A 117 11.60 0.58 16.08
N CYS A 118 11.26 0.65 14.80
CA CYS A 118 10.42 -0.33 14.13
C CYS A 118 11.01 -1.73 14.18
N ARG A 119 12.33 -1.86 13.95
CA ARG A 119 13.07 -3.12 14.09
C ARG A 119 12.94 -3.70 15.51
N ASP A 120 13.16 -2.88 16.52
CA ASP A 120 13.16 -3.31 17.93
C ASP A 120 11.75 -3.63 18.46
N ASN A 121 10.70 -3.12 17.79
CA ASN A 121 9.32 -3.24 18.24
C ASN A 121 8.42 -4.09 17.33
N GLY A 122 9.00 -4.75 16.30
CA GLY A 122 8.25 -5.63 15.41
C GLY A 122 7.22 -4.90 14.53
N LEU A 123 7.49 -3.64 14.18
CA LEU A 123 6.67 -2.86 13.25
C LEU A 123 7.30 -2.86 11.87
N LEU A 124 6.50 -3.10 10.83
CA LEU A 124 6.87 -2.76 9.46
C LEU A 124 6.85 -1.24 9.27
N LEU A 125 7.78 -0.74 8.47
CA LEU A 125 7.93 0.68 8.17
C LEU A 125 7.74 0.95 6.67
N HIS A 126 6.55 1.44 6.32
CA HIS A 126 6.24 1.89 4.97
C HIS A 126 6.77 3.30 4.71
N ILE A 127 7.54 3.49 3.64
CA ILE A 127 8.10 4.80 3.31
C ILE A 127 7.36 5.44 2.14
N HIS A 128 6.83 6.63 2.39
CA HIS A 128 6.34 7.49 1.35
C HIS A 128 7.40 8.54 1.00
N ARG A 129 7.53 8.83 -0.31
CA ARG A 129 8.61 9.67 -0.85
C ARG A 129 8.16 11.11 -1.10
N ALA A 130 7.29 11.66 -0.25
CA ALA A 130 6.85 13.05 -0.37
C ALA A 130 8.04 13.99 -0.63
N MET A 131 7.86 15.01 -1.48
CA MET A 131 8.92 15.96 -1.90
C MET A 131 9.97 15.43 -2.91
N HIS A 132 10.07 14.12 -3.18
CA HIS A 132 11.14 13.59 -4.04
C HIS A 132 11.25 14.27 -5.42
N ALA A 133 10.11 14.54 -6.07
CA ALA A 133 10.05 15.14 -7.41
C ALA A 133 10.53 16.61 -7.46
N VAL A 134 10.70 17.27 -6.32
CA VAL A 134 11.38 18.57 -6.25
C VAL A 134 12.87 18.41 -6.57
N ILE A 135 13.43 17.23 -6.27
CA ILE A 135 14.86 16.93 -6.33
C ILE A 135 15.20 16.07 -7.54
N ASP A 136 14.33 15.13 -7.94
CA ASP A 136 14.69 14.06 -8.87
C ASP A 136 14.03 14.12 -10.24
N ARG A 137 13.19 15.14 -10.49
CA ARG A 137 12.37 15.22 -11.70
C ARG A 137 13.13 15.68 -12.93
N GLN A 138 14.01 16.66 -12.78
CA GLN A 138 14.66 17.32 -13.92
C GLN A 138 15.97 16.62 -14.27
N LYS A 139 16.16 16.28 -15.55
CA LYS A 139 17.39 15.59 -16.00
C LYS A 139 18.65 16.45 -15.88
N ASN A 140 18.51 17.78 -15.93
CA ASN A 140 19.63 18.72 -15.98
C ASN A 140 20.15 19.12 -14.59
N ASN A 141 19.38 18.94 -13.51
CA ASN A 141 19.78 19.35 -12.18
C ASN A 141 19.03 18.57 -11.09
N GLY A 142 19.74 18.20 -10.02
CA GLY A 142 19.16 17.54 -8.86
C GLY A 142 19.84 16.22 -8.54
N MET A 143 19.12 15.33 -7.86
CA MET A 143 19.59 13.97 -7.53
C MET A 143 18.57 12.96 -8.03
N HIS A 144 18.99 12.07 -8.92
CA HIS A 144 18.09 11.07 -9.47
C HIS A 144 17.55 10.12 -8.38
N PHE A 145 16.27 9.70 -8.48
CA PHE A 145 15.57 8.86 -7.49
C PHE A 145 16.35 7.61 -7.07
N ARG A 146 17.07 6.96 -8.00
CA ARG A 146 17.97 5.82 -7.69
C ARG A 146 18.94 6.07 -6.53
N VAL A 147 19.42 7.30 -6.36
CA VAL A 147 20.30 7.68 -5.23
C VAL A 147 19.50 7.73 -3.93
N LEU A 148 18.31 8.32 -3.98
CA LEU A 148 17.37 8.39 -2.87
C LEU A 148 16.88 6.99 -2.44
N ALA A 149 16.66 6.08 -3.40
CA ALA A 149 16.31 4.68 -3.16
C ALA A 149 17.42 3.95 -2.39
N LYS A 150 18.69 4.12 -2.79
CA LYS A 150 19.84 3.59 -2.05
C LYS A 150 19.94 4.18 -0.65
N ALA A 151 19.80 5.51 -0.55
CA ALA A 151 19.86 6.21 0.73
C ALA A 151 18.79 5.72 1.70
N LEU A 152 17.58 5.46 1.21
CA LEU A 152 16.51 4.88 2.03
C LEU A 152 16.81 3.43 2.43
N ARG A 153 17.24 2.56 1.49
CA ARG A 153 17.60 1.17 1.82
C ARG A 153 18.65 1.09 2.93
N MET A 154 19.63 2.00 2.93
CA MET A 154 20.63 2.11 4.00
C MET A 154 20.06 2.69 5.30
N SER A 155 19.23 3.74 5.22
CA SER A 155 18.60 4.40 6.37
C SER A 155 17.58 3.50 7.09
N GLY A 156 16.97 2.57 6.36
CA GLY A 156 15.97 1.64 6.85
C GLY A 156 14.55 2.04 6.45
N GLY A 157 13.83 1.08 5.87
CA GLY A 157 12.44 1.15 5.47
C GLY A 157 12.10 -0.17 4.78
N ASP A 158 10.94 -0.74 5.08
CA ASP A 158 10.57 -2.04 4.54
C ASP A 158 9.92 -1.90 3.17
N HIS A 159 9.19 -0.80 2.94
CA HIS A 159 8.59 -0.46 1.66
C HIS A 159 9.03 0.93 1.19
N ILE A 160 9.08 1.17 -0.13
CA ILE A 160 9.17 2.54 -0.67
C ILE A 160 8.38 2.69 -1.96
N HIS A 161 7.68 3.81 -2.11
CA HIS A 161 7.04 4.18 -3.38
C HIS A 161 8.09 4.29 -4.50
N SER A 162 7.92 3.51 -5.57
CA SER A 162 8.89 3.41 -6.67
C SER A 162 8.31 3.89 -8.01
N GLY A 163 7.03 4.27 -8.06
CA GLY A 163 6.36 4.67 -9.30
C GLY A 163 5.69 3.49 -10.01
N THR A 164 4.86 3.80 -10.99
CA THR A 164 3.97 2.84 -11.64
C THR A 164 4.26 2.63 -13.13
N VAL A 165 5.06 3.51 -13.75
CA VAL A 165 5.27 3.62 -15.21
C VAL A 165 4.01 4.04 -15.97
N VAL A 166 2.89 3.35 -15.75
CA VAL A 166 1.61 3.53 -16.48
C VAL A 166 0.59 4.41 -15.76
N GLY A 167 0.91 4.89 -14.56
CA GLY A 167 -0.01 5.72 -13.77
C GLY A 167 0.16 7.22 -14.00
N LYS A 168 -0.46 8.01 -13.13
CA LYS A 168 -0.53 9.48 -13.26
C LYS A 168 0.79 10.24 -12.99
N LEU A 169 1.74 9.60 -12.32
CA LEU A 169 3.04 10.21 -11.97
C LEU A 169 4.09 9.70 -12.94
N GLU A 170 5.09 10.53 -13.25
CA GLU A 170 6.17 10.16 -14.17
C GLU A 170 6.91 8.90 -13.71
N GLY A 171 7.25 8.05 -14.68
CA GLY A 171 8.14 6.91 -14.49
C GLY A 171 8.52 6.32 -15.85
N GLU A 172 9.78 6.50 -16.26
CA GLU A 172 10.32 5.82 -17.44
C GLU A 172 10.62 4.35 -17.07
N ARG A 173 10.28 3.41 -17.96
CA ARG A 173 10.27 1.97 -17.66
C ARG A 173 11.66 1.45 -17.32
N GLU A 174 12.66 1.67 -18.17
CA GLU A 174 14.00 1.09 -17.98
C GLU A 174 14.70 1.65 -16.74
N ILE A 175 14.56 2.95 -16.51
CA ILE A 175 15.03 3.60 -15.29
C ILE A 175 14.30 3.05 -14.05
N THR A 176 13.00 2.78 -14.15
CA THR A 176 12.21 2.21 -13.04
C THR A 176 12.67 0.80 -12.69
N LEU A 177 12.89 -0.04 -13.70
CA LEU A 177 13.45 -1.38 -13.49
C LEU A 177 14.81 -1.29 -12.78
N GLY A 178 15.69 -0.37 -13.22
CA GLY A 178 17.00 -0.19 -12.60
C GLY A 178 16.94 0.11 -11.10
N PHE A 179 16.12 1.07 -10.66
CA PHE A 179 16.03 1.36 -9.22
C PHE A 179 15.18 0.36 -8.43
N VAL A 180 14.31 -0.43 -9.08
CA VAL A 180 13.65 -1.59 -8.46
C VAL A 180 14.65 -2.70 -8.16
N ASP A 181 15.58 -2.98 -9.07
CA ASP A 181 16.68 -3.95 -8.85
C ASP A 181 17.57 -3.47 -7.69
N LEU A 182 17.91 -2.17 -7.66
CA LEU A 182 18.65 -1.57 -6.53
C LEU A 182 17.94 -1.67 -5.17
N LEU A 183 16.61 -1.73 -5.15
CA LEU A 183 15.84 -1.86 -3.92
C LEU A 183 15.75 -3.31 -3.44
N ARG A 184 15.65 -4.28 -4.35
CA ARG A 184 15.35 -5.68 -3.99
C ARG A 184 16.57 -6.59 -3.93
N ASP A 185 17.47 -6.45 -4.90
CA ASP A 185 18.48 -7.47 -5.16
C ASP A 185 19.70 -7.27 -4.26
N ASP A 186 20.45 -8.33 -4.02
CA ASP A 186 21.69 -8.26 -3.22
C ASP A 186 22.87 -7.75 -4.06
N PHE A 187 22.91 -8.11 -5.34
CA PHE A 187 23.97 -7.71 -6.26
C PHE A 187 23.39 -7.21 -7.58
N ILE A 188 23.79 -6.02 -8.01
CA ILE A 188 23.30 -5.36 -9.23
C ILE A 188 24.50 -4.97 -10.08
N GLU A 189 24.59 -5.52 -11.29
CA GLU A 189 25.65 -5.16 -12.23
C GLU A 189 25.47 -3.76 -12.83
N LYS A 190 26.58 -3.16 -13.26
CA LYS A 190 26.55 -1.93 -14.04
C LYS A 190 25.78 -2.14 -15.35
N ASP A 191 24.65 -1.45 -15.47
CA ASP A 191 23.85 -1.36 -16.69
C ASP A 191 23.42 0.08 -16.99
N ARG A 192 24.06 0.70 -17.98
CA ARG A 192 23.79 2.08 -18.36
C ARG A 192 22.42 2.26 -19.03
N SER A 193 21.84 1.22 -19.62
CA SER A 193 20.52 1.28 -20.26
C SER A 193 19.41 1.49 -19.22
N ARG A 194 19.57 0.91 -18.02
CA ARG A 194 18.70 1.12 -16.84
C ARG A 194 19.19 2.23 -15.90
N GLY A 195 20.19 2.99 -16.32
CA GLY A 195 20.75 4.09 -15.53
C GLY A 195 21.55 3.63 -14.29
N ILE A 196 22.08 2.42 -14.29
CA ILE A 196 23.00 1.89 -13.27
C ILE A 196 24.44 2.16 -13.72
N TYR A 197 25.09 3.11 -13.05
CA TYR A 197 26.42 3.59 -13.44
C TYR A 197 27.57 2.78 -12.83
N PHE A 198 27.29 2.10 -11.70
CA PHE A 198 28.24 1.32 -10.93
C PHE A 198 27.58 0.02 -10.50
N THR A 199 28.35 -1.07 -10.53
CA THR A 199 27.98 -2.31 -9.86
C THR A 199 27.79 -2.03 -8.37
N GLN A 200 26.73 -2.59 -7.78
CA GLN A 200 26.37 -2.44 -6.38
C GLN A 200 26.24 -3.81 -5.73
N ASP A 201 27.06 -4.07 -4.72
CA ASP A 201 26.89 -5.17 -3.78
C ASP A 201 26.28 -4.61 -2.49
N TRP A 202 25.18 -5.20 -2.02
CA TRP A 202 24.49 -4.82 -0.79
C TRP A 202 24.94 -5.61 0.43
N VAL A 203 25.83 -6.58 0.25
CA VAL A 203 26.46 -7.36 1.33
C VAL A 203 25.44 -7.85 2.34
N SER A 204 24.34 -8.44 1.83
CA SER A 204 23.23 -8.99 2.60
C SER A 204 22.35 -7.99 3.34
N LEU A 205 22.45 -6.69 3.06
CA LEU A 205 21.47 -5.72 3.54
C LEU A 205 20.08 -6.07 2.98
N PRO A 206 19.04 -6.21 3.83
CA PRO A 206 17.71 -6.63 3.36
C PRO A 206 17.19 -5.77 2.21
N GLY A 207 16.44 -6.41 1.31
CA GLY A 207 15.72 -5.72 0.24
C GLY A 207 14.56 -4.88 0.79
N VAL A 208 14.21 -3.84 0.05
CA VAL A 208 13.05 -2.97 0.28
C VAL A 208 11.99 -3.32 -0.76
N LEU A 209 10.74 -3.50 -0.34
CA LEU A 209 9.64 -3.79 -1.24
C LEU A 209 9.24 -2.52 -2.02
N PRO A 210 9.38 -2.53 -3.36
CA PRO A 210 8.95 -1.40 -4.19
C PRO A 210 7.43 -1.32 -4.24
N VAL A 211 6.88 -0.13 -4.03
CA VAL A 211 5.44 0.12 -4.03
C VAL A 211 5.04 0.88 -5.29
N ALA A 212 4.27 0.21 -6.14
CA ALA A 212 3.51 0.82 -7.22
C ALA A 212 2.13 1.25 -6.69
N SER A 213 1.91 2.55 -6.50
CA SER A 213 0.66 3.08 -5.95
C SER A 213 -0.25 3.63 -7.05
N GLY A 214 -1.50 3.13 -7.09
CA GLY A 214 -2.48 3.51 -8.11
C GLY A 214 -3.95 3.18 -7.80
N PHE A 215 -4.21 2.36 -6.78
CA PHE A 215 -5.56 1.85 -6.49
C PHE A 215 -6.26 2.51 -5.30
N GLY A 216 -5.88 3.74 -4.92
CA GLY A 216 -6.71 4.56 -4.02
C GLY A 216 -8.01 4.96 -4.71
N GLY A 217 -7.90 5.81 -5.74
CA GLY A 217 -9.04 6.15 -6.61
C GLY A 217 -9.61 4.94 -7.35
N GLY A 218 -8.78 3.98 -7.78
CA GLY A 218 -9.23 2.75 -8.44
C GLY A 218 -10.02 1.78 -7.54
N THR A 219 -10.01 1.97 -6.21
CA THR A 219 -10.86 1.20 -5.28
C THR A 219 -12.06 2.04 -4.85
N LEU A 220 -11.81 3.25 -4.33
CA LEU A 220 -12.85 4.13 -3.80
C LEU A 220 -13.80 4.67 -4.89
N GLY A 221 -13.33 4.73 -6.14
CA GLY A 221 -14.09 5.20 -7.28
C GLY A 221 -14.95 4.13 -7.95
N HIS A 222 -14.95 2.89 -7.45
CA HIS A 222 -15.76 1.82 -8.02
C HIS A 222 -17.26 2.15 -7.86
N PRO A 223 -18.10 2.00 -8.92
CA PRO A 223 -19.52 2.39 -8.88
C PRO A 223 -20.34 1.73 -7.77
N TRP A 224 -19.93 0.54 -7.32
CA TRP A 224 -20.59 -0.23 -6.26
C TRP A 224 -19.96 -0.06 -4.87
N GLY A 225 -19.03 0.88 -4.72
CA GLY A 225 -18.35 1.17 -3.46
C GLY A 225 -17.05 0.41 -3.24
N ASN A 226 -16.43 0.66 -2.08
CA ASN A 226 -15.04 0.29 -1.77
C ASN A 226 -14.80 -1.22 -1.81
N ALA A 227 -15.68 -2.01 -1.18
CA ALA A 227 -15.50 -3.47 -1.11
C ALA A 227 -15.54 -4.12 -2.51
N PRO A 228 -16.51 -3.81 -3.39
CA PRO A 228 -16.45 -4.22 -4.79
C PRO A 228 -15.20 -3.74 -5.54
N GLY A 229 -14.75 -2.50 -5.33
CA GLY A 229 -13.50 -2.01 -5.92
C GLY A 229 -12.28 -2.83 -5.48
N ALA A 230 -12.22 -3.21 -4.20
CA ALA A 230 -11.15 -4.04 -3.67
C ALA A 230 -11.21 -5.47 -4.25
N VAL A 231 -12.42 -6.03 -4.38
CA VAL A 231 -12.65 -7.33 -5.04
C VAL A 231 -12.19 -7.30 -6.49
N ALA A 232 -12.60 -6.29 -7.27
CA ALA A 232 -12.19 -6.13 -8.67
C ALA A 232 -10.66 -6.11 -8.82
N ASN A 233 -9.98 -5.29 -8.01
CA ASN A 233 -8.52 -5.19 -8.03
C ASN A 233 -7.85 -6.52 -7.65
N ARG A 234 -8.41 -7.23 -6.66
CA ARG A 234 -7.87 -8.52 -6.21
C ARG A 234 -8.05 -9.62 -7.26
N VAL A 235 -9.23 -9.70 -7.88
CA VAL A 235 -9.52 -10.66 -8.95
C VAL A 235 -8.60 -10.42 -10.15
N ALA A 236 -8.43 -9.17 -10.58
CA ALA A 236 -7.53 -8.82 -11.67
C ALA A 236 -6.09 -9.27 -11.39
N LEU A 237 -5.59 -9.04 -10.16
CA LEU A 237 -4.26 -9.46 -9.76
C LEU A 237 -4.10 -10.98 -9.77
N GLU A 238 -5.04 -11.71 -9.16
CA GLU A 238 -4.98 -13.17 -9.07
C GLU A 238 -5.07 -13.83 -10.45
N ALA A 239 -5.94 -13.33 -11.34
CA ALA A 239 -6.04 -13.80 -12.72
C ALA A 239 -4.73 -13.61 -13.49
N CYS A 240 -4.11 -12.43 -13.39
CA CYS A 240 -2.80 -12.16 -14.01
C CYS A 240 -1.70 -13.06 -13.44
N VAL A 241 -1.68 -13.28 -12.12
CA VAL A 241 -0.68 -14.15 -11.48
C VAL A 241 -0.85 -15.61 -11.92
N GLN A 242 -2.09 -16.09 -11.97
CA GLN A 242 -2.40 -17.44 -12.45
C GLN A 242 -1.97 -17.62 -13.90
N ALA A 243 -2.43 -16.74 -14.81
CA ALA A 243 -2.10 -16.83 -16.23
C ALA A 243 -0.58 -16.77 -16.47
N ARG A 244 0.13 -15.88 -15.78
CA ARG A 244 1.61 -15.83 -15.83
C ARG A 244 2.24 -17.15 -15.41
N ASN A 245 1.75 -17.77 -14.33
CA ASN A 245 2.28 -19.04 -13.84
C ASN A 245 1.96 -20.21 -14.78
N GLU A 246 0.90 -20.11 -15.56
CA GLU A 246 0.51 -21.05 -16.62
C GLU A 246 1.29 -20.83 -17.93
N GLY A 247 2.09 -19.76 -18.01
CA GLY A 247 2.99 -19.49 -19.14
C GLY A 247 2.48 -18.45 -20.15
N HIS A 248 1.39 -17.75 -19.85
CA HIS A 248 0.88 -16.66 -20.70
C HIS A 248 1.81 -15.43 -20.67
N ASP A 249 1.94 -14.75 -21.80
CA ASP A 249 2.64 -13.47 -21.90
C ASP A 249 1.70 -12.31 -21.52
N LEU A 250 1.79 -11.87 -20.27
CA LEU A 250 0.97 -10.76 -19.77
C LEU A 250 1.15 -9.46 -20.57
N ALA A 251 2.31 -9.24 -21.22
CA ALA A 251 2.56 -8.01 -21.96
C ALA A 251 1.71 -7.92 -23.24
N THR A 252 1.38 -9.07 -23.84
CA THR A 252 0.57 -9.14 -25.07
C THR A 252 -0.85 -9.63 -24.82
N GLU A 253 -1.04 -10.53 -23.85
CA GLU A 253 -2.32 -11.21 -23.56
C GLU A 253 -3.09 -10.58 -22.40
N GLY A 254 -2.51 -9.61 -21.68
CA GLY A 254 -3.08 -9.06 -20.44
C GLY A 254 -4.51 -8.56 -20.57
N ASN A 255 -4.86 -7.88 -21.68
CA ASN A 255 -6.23 -7.41 -21.91
C ASN A 255 -7.23 -8.56 -22.06
N GLU A 256 -6.83 -9.66 -22.69
CA GLU A 256 -7.71 -10.83 -22.88
C GLU A 256 -7.90 -11.56 -21.56
N ILE A 257 -6.84 -11.74 -20.78
CA ILE A 257 -6.89 -12.33 -19.43
C ILE A 257 -7.88 -11.58 -18.52
N ILE A 258 -7.81 -10.24 -18.52
CA ILE A 258 -8.73 -9.41 -17.72
C ILE A 258 -10.17 -9.54 -18.22
N ARG A 259 -10.41 -9.55 -19.54
CA ARG A 259 -11.75 -9.75 -20.10
C ARG A 259 -12.32 -11.14 -19.77
N GLU A 260 -11.50 -12.18 -19.79
CA GLU A 260 -11.92 -13.52 -19.39
C GLU A 260 -12.27 -13.57 -17.90
N ALA A 261 -11.47 -12.94 -17.04
CA ALA A 261 -11.76 -12.81 -15.62
C ALA A 261 -13.07 -12.05 -15.34
N ALA A 262 -13.32 -10.98 -16.09
CA ALA A 262 -14.53 -10.16 -15.99
C ALA A 262 -15.81 -10.94 -16.33
N LYS A 263 -15.74 -12.05 -17.11
CA LYS A 263 -16.93 -12.87 -17.40
C LYS A 263 -17.51 -13.54 -16.15
N TRP A 264 -16.69 -13.80 -15.13
CA TRP A 264 -17.11 -14.47 -13.89
C TRP A 264 -16.98 -13.60 -12.64
N SER A 265 -16.37 -12.42 -12.71
CA SER A 265 -16.40 -11.41 -11.65
C SER A 265 -17.18 -10.16 -12.09
N PRO A 266 -18.43 -9.97 -11.60
CA PRO A 266 -19.21 -8.78 -11.89
C PRO A 266 -18.54 -7.48 -11.43
N GLU A 267 -17.82 -7.50 -10.30
CA GLU A 267 -17.08 -6.34 -9.80
C GLU A 267 -15.97 -5.94 -10.77
N LEU A 268 -15.19 -6.91 -11.26
CA LEU A 268 -14.15 -6.63 -12.26
C LEU A 268 -14.75 -6.15 -13.58
N ALA A 269 -15.89 -6.71 -14.01
CA ALA A 269 -16.57 -6.28 -15.22
C ALA A 269 -17.04 -4.82 -15.16
N VAL A 270 -17.43 -4.34 -13.99
CA VAL A 270 -17.84 -2.93 -13.78
C VAL A 270 -16.65 -1.99 -13.64
N ALA A 271 -15.50 -2.50 -13.18
CA ALA A 271 -14.27 -1.72 -13.08
C ALA A 271 -13.59 -1.47 -14.44
N CYS A 272 -13.81 -2.32 -15.44
CA CYS A 272 -13.20 -2.26 -16.77
C CYS A 272 -14.01 -1.42 -17.77
#